data_AF-A0A1G3AE99-F1
#
_entry.id   AF-A0A1G3AE99-F1
#
_cell.length_a   1.000
_cell.length_b   1.000
_cell.length_c   1.000
_cell.angle_alpha   90.00
_cell.angle_beta   90.00
_cell.angle_gamma   90.00
#
_symmetry.space_group_name_H-M   'P 1'
#
loop_
_entity.id
_entity.type
_entity.pdbx_description
1 polymer ?
#
loop_
_entity_poly.entity_id
_entity_poly.type
_entity_poly.pdbx_seq_one_letter_code
_entity_poly.pdbx_strand_id
1 'polypeptide(L)' 'MIIRNYSFMQSVGFGLGAGIGWAVAIVLLAGLRQKMRYSHVPKCFEGVAIAMIVTGVLAMTFMGFAGMVSIQ' A
#
# COMPACT_ATOMS: atom_id res chain seq x y z
N MET A 1 12.70 16.77 13.14
CA MET A 1 13.36 15.45 13.04
C MET A 1 12.95 14.65 14.27
N ILE A 2 12.06 13.67 14.16
CA ILE A 2 11.63 12.84 15.30
C ILE A 2 12.64 11.71 15.42
N ILE A 3 13.52 11.79 16.43
CA ILE A 3 14.49 10.74 16.71
C ILE A 3 13.78 9.69 17.55
N ARG A 4 13.32 8.60 16.92
CA ARG A 4 12.78 7.45 17.65
C ARG A 4 13.97 6.65 18.18
N ASN A 5 14.17 6.63 19.49
CA ASN A 5 15.19 5.81 20.15
C ASN A 5 14.73 4.34 20.14
N TYR A 6 14.94 3.66 19.01
CA TYR A 6 14.67 2.24 18.86
C TYR A 6 15.88 1.42 19.30
N SER A 7 15.66 0.44 20.18
CA SER A 7 16.67 -0.60 20.46
C SER A 7 16.90 -1.47 19.21
N PHE A 8 18.02 -2.20 19.14
CA PHE A 8 18.38 -3.06 18.00
C PHE A 8 17.23 -4.02 17.62
N MET A 9 16.60 -4.67 18.62
CA MET A 9 15.44 -5.54 18.38
C MET A 9 14.22 -4.78 17.86
N GLN A 10 13.99 -3.55 18.30
CA GLN A 10 12.84 -2.75 17.89
C GLN A 10 13.01 -2.21 16.45
N SER A 11 14.24 -1.88 16.06
CA SER A 11 14.60 -1.51 14.69
C SER A 11 14.43 -2.67 13.71
N VAL A 12 14.83 -3.89 14.11
CA VAL A 12 14.62 -5.11 13.30
C VAL A 12 13.13 -5.40 13.14
N GLY A 13 12.34 -5.33 14.23
CA GLY A 13 10.88 -5.51 14.17
C GLY A 13 10.19 -4.46 13.30
N PHE A 14 10.60 -3.19 13.39
CA PHE A 14 10.08 -2.10 12.55
C PHE A 14 10.43 -2.30 11.07
N GLY A 15 11.68 -2.68 10.76
CA GLY A 15 12.11 -2.95 9.39
C GLY A 15 11.39 -4.15 8.76
N LEU A 16 11.22 -5.24 9.51
CA LEU A 16 10.46 -6.40 9.06
C LEU A 16 8.98 -6.07 8.85
N GLY A 17 8.35 -5.35 9.79
CA GLY A 17 6.95 -4.91 9.65
C GLY A 17 6.74 -3.99 8.44
N ALA A 18 7.64 -3.02 8.24
CA ALA A 18 7.61 -2.13 7.08
C ALA A 18 7.80 -2.89 5.76
N GLY A 19 8.73 -3.85 5.72
CA GLY A 19 8.97 -4.69 4.55
C GLY A 19 7.77 -5.56 4.18
N ILE A 20 7.15 -6.22 5.16
CA ILE A 20 5.95 -7.04 4.95
C ILE A 20 4.79 -6.17 4.45
N GLY A 21 4.56 -5.00 5.06
CA GLY A 21 3.52 -4.06 4.63
C GLY A 21 3.69 -3.61 3.19
N TRP A 22 4.94 -3.32 2.79
CA TRP A 22 5.25 -2.95 1.41
C TRP A 22 5.06 -4.11 0.42
N ALA A 23 5.47 -5.32 0.79
CA ALA A 23 5.26 -6.51 -0.04
C ALA A 23 3.76 -6.76 -0.30
N VAL A 24 2.94 -6.66 0.74
CA VAL A 24 1.47 -6.78 0.64
C VAL A 24 0.90 -5.71 -0.30
N ALA A 25 1.35 -4.47 -0.20
CA ALA A 25 0.90 -3.38 -1.06
C ALA A 25 1.16 -3.65 -2.55
N ILE A 26 2.35 -4.17 -2.89
CA ILE A 26 2.72 -4.46 -4.29
C ILE A 26 1.92 -5.65 -4.84
N VAL A 27 1.74 -6.71 -4.05
CA VAL A 27 0.95 -7.88 -4.47
C VAL A 27 -0.50 -7.48 -4.74
N LEU A 28 -1.10 -6.65 -3.87
CA LEU A 28 -2.43 -6.08 -4.09
C LEU A 28 -2.51 -5.25 -5.37
N LEU A 29 -1.54 -4.35 -5.59
CA LEU A 29 -1.50 -3.51 -6.78
C LEU A 29 -1.38 -4.34 -8.06
N ALA A 30 -0.55 -5.40 -8.04
CA ALA A 30 -0.40 -6.33 -9.16
C ALA A 30 -1.69 -7.11 -9.45
N GLY A 31 -2.33 -7.65 -8.41
CA GLY A 31 -3.61 -8.35 -8.54
C GLY A 31 -4.74 -7.46 -9.07
N LEU A 32 -4.83 -6.23 -8.58
CA LEU A 32 -5.80 -5.24 -9.06
C LEU A 32 -5.54 -4.87 -10.53
N ARG A 33 -4.28 -4.65 -10.93
CA ARG A 33 -3.93 -4.42 -12.35
C ARG A 33 -4.33 -5.59 -13.23
N GLN A 34 -4.11 -6.83 -12.78
CA GLN A 34 -4.49 -8.00 -13.55
C GLN A 34 -6.01 -8.10 -13.70
N LYS A 35 -6.78 -7.86 -12.63
CA LYS A 35 -8.25 -7.89 -12.66
C LYS A 35 -8.86 -6.79 -13.55
N MET A 36 -8.26 -5.60 -13.56
CA MET A 36 -8.70 -4.48 -14.38
C MET A 36 -8.51 -4.72 -15.88
N ARG A 37 -7.50 -5.51 -16.27
CA ARG A 37 -7.29 -5.90 -17.67
C ARG A 37 -8.38 -6.81 -18.25
N TYR A 38 -9.16 -7.48 -17.39
CA TYR A 38 -10.32 -8.28 -17.80
C TYR A 38 -11.63 -7.48 -17.76
N SER A 39 -11.60 -6.22 -17.32
CA SER A 39 -12.77 -5.36 -17.22
C SER A 39 -12.88 -4.48 -18.47
N HIS A 40 -14.09 -4.22 -18.95
CA HIS A 40 -14.33 -3.33 -20.09
C HIS A 40 -14.08 -1.87 -19.67
N VAL A 41 -12.83 -1.43 -19.75
CA VAL A 41 -12.46 -0.03 -19.47
C VAL A 41 -12.69 0.81 -20.72
N PRO A 42 -13.37 1.97 -20.66
CA PRO A 42 -13.45 2.89 -21.78
C PRO A 42 -12.05 3.38 -22.19
N LYS A 43 -11.75 3.42 -23.50
CA LYS A 43 -10.43 3.73 -24.08
C LYS A 43 -9.72 4.97 -23.51
N CYS A 44 -10.48 5.99 -23.09
CA CYS A 44 -9.93 7.22 -22.51
C CYS A 44 -9.30 7.03 -21.12
N PHE A 45 -9.63 5.94 -20.43
CA PHE A 45 -9.11 5.61 -19.09
C PHE A 45 -8.08 4.48 -19.10
N GLU A 46 -7.79 3.86 -20.25
CA GLU A 46 -6.82 2.79 -20.35
C GLU A 46 -5.39 3.26 -20.02
N GLY A 47 -4.62 2.40 -19.36
CA GLY A 47 -3.23 2.67 -19.02
C GLY A 47 -3.06 3.46 -17.70
N VAL A 48 -2.64 4.72 -17.81
CA VAL A 48 -2.14 5.51 -16.65
C VAL A 48 -3.27 6.01 -15.76
N ALA A 49 -4.38 6.44 -16.34
CA ALA A 49 -5.51 7.02 -15.60
C ALA A 49 -6.12 6.00 -14.63
N ILE A 50 -6.36 4.77 -15.09
CA ILE A 50 -6.91 3.72 -14.23
C ILE A 50 -5.92 3.29 -13.14
N ALA A 51 -4.62 3.27 -13.43
CA ALA A 51 -3.60 2.94 -12.44
C ALA A 51 -3.56 3.96 -11.30
N MET A 52 -3.73 5.25 -11.60
CA MET A 52 -3.82 6.31 -10.58
C MET A 52 -5.06 6.14 -9.69
N ILE A 53 -6.23 5.84 -10.29
CA ILE A 53 -7.47 5.60 -9.53
C ILE A 53 -7.30 4.38 -8.61
N VAL A 54 -6.79 3.27 -9.14
CA VAL A 54 -6.52 2.05 -8.35
C VAL A 54 -5.55 2.32 -7.21
N THR A 55 -4.50 3.10 -7.46
CA THR A 55 -3.52 3.47 -6.44
C THR A 55 -4.16 4.35 -5.36
N GLY A 56 -5.05 5.27 -5.74
CA GLY A 56 -5.82 6.09 -4.80
C GLY A 56 -6.77 5.27 -3.93
N VAL A 57 -7.48 4.30 -4.51
CA VAL A 57 -8.35 3.37 -3.76
C VAL A 57 -7.51 2.51 -2.82
N LEU A 58 -6.37 2.01 -3.28
CA LEU A 58 -5.44 1.26 -2.46
C LEU A 58 -4.93 2.09 -1.27
N ALA A 59 -4.64 3.38 -1.47
CA ALA A 59 -4.26 4.30 -0.40
C ALA A 59 -5.39 4.47 0.64
N MET A 60 -6.65 4.54 0.20
CA MET A 60 -7.81 4.56 1.12
C MET A 60 -7.93 3.28 1.93
N THR A 61 -7.66 2.12 1.32
CA THR A 61 -7.61 0.84 2.05
C THR A 61 -6.54 0.86 3.15
N PHE A 62 -5.34 1.37 2.85
CA PHE A 62 -4.27 1.51 3.85
C PHE A 62 -4.57 2.54 4.93
N MET A 63 -5.25 3.64 4.60
CA MET A 63 -5.70 4.63 5.60
C MET A 63 -6.68 4.02 6.61
N GLY A 64 -7.49 3.03 6.22
CA GLY A 64 -8.33 2.28 7.17
C GLY A 64 -7.54 1.57 8.27
N PHE A 65 -6.28 1.20 8.01
CA PHE A 65 -5.39 0.60 8.99
C PHE A 65 -4.65 1.62 9.86
N ALA A 66 -4.62 2.90 9.47
CA ALA A 66 -3.90 3.96 10.17
C ALA A 66 -4.43 4.23 11.60
N GLY A 67 -5.65 3.79 11.91
CA GLY A 67 -6.25 3.90 13.25
C GLY A 67 -6.10 2.66 14.14
N MET A 68 -5.60 1.53 13.62
CA MET A 68 -5.55 0.28 14.39
C MET A 68 -4.37 0.19 15.36
N VAL A 69 -3.33 1.00 15.15
CA VAL A 69 -2.07 0.90 15.90
C VAL A 69 -1.76 2.25 16.53
N SER A 70 -2.36 2.49 17.70
CA SER A 70 -1.96 3.58 18.59
C SER A 70 -0.69 3.17 19.35
N ILE A 71 0.47 3.24 18.71
CA ILE A 71 1.76 3.21 19.41
C ILE A 71 2.06 4.66 19.81
N GLN A 72 1.44 5.09 20.90
CA GLN A 72 1.91 6.19 21.72
C GLN A 72 2.53 5.59 22.98
#